data_AF-A0A1T4W425-F1
#
_entry.id   AF-A0A1T4W425-F1
#
_cell.length_a   1.000
_cell.length_b   1.000
_cell.length_c   1.000
_cell.angle_alpha   90.00
_cell.angle_beta   90.00
_cell.angle_gamma   90.00
#
_symmetry.space_group_name_H-M   'P 1'
#
loop_
_entity.id
_entity.type
_entity.pdbx_description
1 polymer ?
#
loop_
_entity_poly.entity_id
_entity_poly.type
_entity_poly.pdbx_seq_one_letter_code
_entity_poly.pdbx_strand_id
1 'polypeptide(L)'
;MLTTDNSLTPTKAEYDKAYRARRKARKLELVALHQEALALKHQNDPDFSIGFRSRRLLRNGDIVNLPHEYAFILKGCEEFIENPQRFPALFAWGGEAVRNIQCRTLIVKVLACILPNTDLIGGRIGLATEAGLMPISYDQLQEDYVLRWGEYVSPKAFGKVMIYLRRAGYFHSERITVCVDDA
;
A
#
# COMPACT_ATOMS: atom_id res chain seq x y z
N MET A 1 21.17 5.11 -50.10
CA MET A 1 21.86 4.83 -48.82
C MET A 1 20.79 4.79 -47.73
N LEU A 2 20.35 3.59 -47.35
CA LEU A 2 19.40 3.39 -46.25
C LEU A 2 20.19 3.38 -44.95
N THR A 3 20.03 4.43 -44.14
CA THR A 3 20.49 4.45 -42.75
C THR A 3 19.62 3.47 -41.96
N THR A 4 20.17 2.30 -41.66
CA THR A 4 19.62 1.37 -40.68
C THR A 4 19.65 2.05 -39.31
N ASP A 5 18.50 2.58 -38.90
CA ASP A 5 18.28 3.09 -37.55
C ASP A 5 18.24 1.88 -36.62
N ASN A 6 19.42 1.53 -36.09
CA ASN A 6 19.62 0.41 -35.21
C ASN A 6 19.11 0.84 -33.81
N SER A 7 17.80 0.80 -33.61
CA SER A 7 17.17 1.12 -32.33
C SER A 7 17.68 0.14 -31.27
N LEU A 8 18.71 0.56 -30.53
CA LEU A 8 19.31 -0.18 -29.42
C LEU A 8 18.22 -0.50 -28.40
N THR A 9 17.74 -1.74 -28.39
CA THR A 9 16.87 -2.22 -27.33
C THR A 9 17.63 -2.11 -26.00
N PRO A 10 17.09 -1.40 -25.00
CA PRO A 10 17.78 -1.19 -23.74
C PRO A 10 18.08 -2.52 -23.07
N THR A 11 19.23 -2.62 -22.41
CA THR A 11 19.58 -3.81 -21.64
C THR A 11 18.58 -4.03 -20.51
N LYS A 12 18.40 -5.28 -20.05
CA LYS A 12 17.50 -5.60 -18.92
C LYS A 12 17.81 -4.74 -17.68
N ALA A 13 19.08 -4.46 -17.42
CA ALA A 13 19.50 -3.65 -16.28
C ALA A 13 19.06 -2.18 -16.42
N GLU A 14 19.18 -1.60 -17.62
CA GLU A 14 18.71 -0.24 -17.92
C GLU A 14 17.19 -0.15 -17.85
N TYR A 15 16.50 -1.14 -18.41
CA TYR A 15 15.04 -1.26 -18.31
C TYR A 15 14.59 -1.32 -16.85
N ASP A 16 15.17 -2.21 -16.04
CA ASP A 16 14.83 -2.35 -14.62
C ASP A 16 15.11 -1.07 -13.83
N LYS A 17 16.20 -0.36 -14.15
CA LYS A 17 16.57 0.91 -13.52
C LYS A 17 15.55 2.00 -13.87
N ALA A 18 15.24 2.17 -15.15
CA ALA A 18 14.24 3.12 -15.63
C ALA A 18 12.86 2.82 -15.05
N TYR A 19 12.49 1.54 -14.98
CA TYR A 19 11.24 1.06 -14.40
C TYR A 19 11.12 1.41 -12.90
N ARG A 20 12.17 1.16 -12.11
CA ARG A 20 12.22 1.55 -10.69
C ARG A 20 12.17 3.06 -10.52
N ALA A 21 12.87 3.81 -11.37
CA ALA A 21 12.86 5.26 -11.35
C ALA A 21 11.46 5.84 -11.63
N ARG A 22 10.78 5.34 -12.67
CA ARG A 22 9.40 5.73 -13.02
C ARG A 22 8.43 5.46 -11.87
N ARG A 23 8.50 4.29 -11.24
CA ARG A 23 7.66 3.96 -10.07
C ARG A 23 7.92 4.84 -8.87
N LYS A 24 9.19 5.21 -8.64
CA LYS A 24 9.55 6.14 -7.56
C LYS A 24 9.00 7.54 -7.86
N ALA A 25 9.17 8.03 -9.09
CA ALA A 25 8.64 9.33 -9.52
C ALA A 25 7.12 9.40 -9.34
N ARG A 26 6.39 8.37 -9.80
CA ARG A 26 4.95 8.26 -9.61
C ARG A 26 4.53 8.34 -8.14
N LYS A 27 5.25 7.67 -7.25
CA LYS A 27 4.97 7.73 -5.80
C LYS A 27 5.24 9.13 -5.24
N LEU A 28 6.24 9.85 -5.73
CA LEU A 28 6.50 11.23 -5.31
C LEU A 28 5.40 12.19 -5.79
N GLU A 29 4.83 11.98 -6.98
CA GLU A 29 3.64 12.72 -7.44
C GLU A 29 2.45 12.50 -6.49
N LEU A 30 2.23 11.27 -6.03
CA LEU A 30 1.16 10.96 -5.08
C LEU A 30 1.40 11.53 -3.68
N VAL A 31 2.67 11.70 -3.27
CA VAL A 31 3.02 12.45 -2.05
C VAL A 31 2.58 13.91 -2.19
N ALA A 32 2.91 14.54 -3.32
CA ALA A 32 2.49 15.92 -3.59
C ALA A 32 0.96 16.05 -3.59
N LEU A 33 0.26 15.14 -4.27
CA LEU A 33 -1.21 15.09 -4.27
C LEU A 33 -1.79 15.00 -2.85
N HIS A 34 -1.21 14.15 -1.99
CA HIS A 34 -1.63 14.04 -0.61
C HIS A 34 -1.45 15.34 0.18
N GLN A 35 -0.31 16.00 0.00
CA GLN A 35 0.00 17.26 0.66
C GLN A 35 -0.96 18.37 0.20
N GLU A 36 -1.22 18.48 -1.11
CA GLU A 36 -2.17 19.43 -1.68
C GLU A 36 -3.59 19.19 -1.15
N ALA A 37 -4.06 17.94 -1.15
CA ALA A 37 -5.39 17.59 -0.67
C ALA A 37 -5.56 17.90 0.83
N LEU A 38 -4.55 17.62 1.66
CA LEU A 38 -4.58 17.98 3.07
C LEU A 38 -4.54 19.49 3.29
N ALA A 39 -3.70 20.23 2.57
CA ALA A 39 -3.60 21.67 2.69
C ALA A 39 -4.94 22.37 2.42
N LEU A 40 -5.68 21.92 1.39
CA LEU A 40 -7.02 22.42 1.10
C LEU A 40 -8.04 22.13 2.22
N LYS A 41 -7.94 20.96 2.87
CA LYS A 41 -8.81 20.63 4.00
C LYS A 41 -8.45 21.38 5.27
N HIS A 42 -7.15 21.57 5.53
CA HIS A 42 -6.64 22.32 6.69
C HIS A 42 -7.06 23.79 6.70
N GLN A 43 -7.38 24.38 5.54
CA GLN A 43 -7.97 25.73 5.48
C GLN A 43 -9.31 25.83 6.23
N ASN A 44 -10.08 24.73 6.28
CA ASN A 44 -11.39 24.68 6.92
C ASN A 44 -11.39 23.90 8.25
N ASP A 45 -10.51 22.92 8.40
CA ASP A 45 -10.39 22.04 9.56
C ASP A 45 -8.91 21.75 9.84
N PRO A 46 -8.25 22.49 10.76
CA PRO A 46 -6.82 22.34 11.05
C PRO A 46 -6.43 20.94 11.58
N ASP A 47 -7.35 20.24 12.24
CA ASP A 47 -7.11 18.90 12.81
C ASP A 47 -7.40 17.77 11.81
N PHE A 48 -7.69 18.13 10.56
CA PHE A 48 -8.02 17.18 9.52
C PHE A 48 -6.86 16.21 9.26
N SER A 49 -7.14 14.91 9.34
CA SER A 49 -6.17 13.85 9.05
C SER A 49 -6.82 12.67 8.33
N ILE A 50 -6.02 12.00 7.48
CA ILE A 50 -6.40 10.75 6.81
C ILE A 50 -5.89 9.58 7.66
N GLY A 51 -4.56 9.47 7.83
CA GLY A 51 -3.90 8.69 8.89
C GLY A 51 -4.64 7.42 9.30
N PHE A 52 -4.90 7.21 10.59
CA PHE A 52 -5.75 6.11 11.11
C PHE A 52 -7.25 6.45 11.17
N ARG A 53 -7.71 7.47 10.43
CA ARG A 53 -9.14 7.83 10.36
C ARG A 53 -9.84 7.03 9.27
N SER A 54 -11.16 6.90 9.36
CA SER A 54 -12.04 6.26 8.36
C SER A 54 -12.23 7.15 7.12
N ARG A 55 -11.10 7.57 6.53
CA ARG A 55 -11.01 8.42 5.35
C ARG A 55 -10.01 7.82 4.37
N ARG A 56 -10.21 8.10 3.09
CA ARG A 56 -9.34 7.64 2.00
C ARG A 56 -9.18 8.75 0.96
N LEU A 57 -7.95 9.02 0.57
CA LEU A 57 -7.63 9.83 -0.61
C LEU A 57 -7.64 8.93 -1.85
N LEU A 58 -8.39 9.34 -2.87
CA LEU A 58 -8.45 8.71 -4.16
C LEU A 58 -7.41 9.30 -5.11
N ARG A 59 -7.07 8.58 -6.18
CA ARG A 59 -6.06 9.00 -7.18
C ARG A 59 -6.48 10.23 -7.98
N ASN A 60 -7.77 10.55 -8.00
CA ASN A 60 -8.30 11.77 -8.63
C ASN A 60 -8.23 13.01 -7.71
N GLY A 61 -7.74 12.86 -6.48
CA GLY A 61 -7.64 13.94 -5.48
C GLY A 61 -8.82 14.00 -4.52
N ASP A 62 -9.89 13.23 -4.74
CA ASP A 62 -11.06 13.25 -3.87
C ASP A 62 -10.78 12.53 -2.55
N ILE A 63 -11.32 13.08 -1.47
CA ILE A 63 -11.32 12.44 -0.15
C ILE A 63 -12.71 11.89 0.13
N VAL A 64 -12.77 10.58 0.34
CA VAL A 64 -14.00 9.87 0.68
C VAL A 64 -13.96 9.33 2.10
N ASN A 65 -15.13 9.24 2.73
CA ASN A 65 -15.28 8.55 4.00
C ASN A 65 -15.41 7.04 3.74
N LEU A 66 -14.66 6.25 4.52
CA LEU A 66 -14.83 4.81 4.58
C LEU A 66 -16.05 4.47 5.46
N PRO A 67 -16.65 3.28 5.32
CA PRO A 67 -17.67 2.79 6.24
C PRO A 67 -17.23 2.90 7.71
N HIS A 68 -18.20 3.12 8.62
CA HIS A 68 -17.93 3.45 10.01
C HIS A 68 -17.13 2.38 10.75
N GLU A 69 -17.29 1.12 10.36
CA GLU A 69 -16.59 -0.05 10.89
C GLU A 69 -15.07 0.10 10.77
N TYR A 70 -14.60 0.77 9.70
CA TYR A 70 -13.17 1.04 9.53
C TYR A 70 -12.60 1.97 10.60
N ALA A 71 -13.41 2.82 11.25
CA ALA A 71 -12.92 3.64 12.35
C ALA A 71 -12.40 2.76 13.49
N PHE A 72 -13.12 1.70 13.85
CA PHE A 72 -12.70 0.76 14.89
C PHE A 72 -11.49 -0.07 14.47
N ILE A 73 -11.49 -0.57 13.23
CA ILE A 73 -10.39 -1.39 12.71
C ILE A 73 -9.08 -0.59 12.65
N LEU A 74 -9.14 0.64 12.12
CA LEU A 74 -7.98 1.52 12.00
C LEU A 74 -7.51 2.05 13.35
N LYS A 75 -8.44 2.26 14.30
CA LYS A 75 -8.07 2.56 15.70
C LYS A 75 -7.31 1.40 16.34
N GLY A 76 -7.72 0.16 16.11
CA GLY A 76 -6.95 -1.01 16.55
C GLY A 76 -5.55 -1.08 15.94
N CYS A 77 -5.38 -0.64 14.69
CA CYS A 77 -4.06 -0.51 14.06
C CYS A 77 -3.21 0.57 14.75
N GLU A 78 -3.78 1.73 15.09
CA GLU A 78 -3.10 2.78 15.83
C GLU A 78 -2.65 2.31 17.23
N GLU A 79 -3.54 1.64 17.97
CA GLU A 79 -3.27 1.12 19.32
C GLU A 79 -2.12 0.11 19.36
N PHE A 80 -1.92 -0.66 18.29
CA PHE A 80 -0.84 -1.64 18.22
C PHE A 80 0.57 -1.01 18.25
N ILE A 81 0.69 0.27 17.87
CA ILE A 81 1.97 0.97 17.91
C ILE A 81 2.51 0.99 19.35
N GLU A 82 1.65 1.32 20.32
CA GLU A 82 2.02 1.39 21.74
C GLU A 82 1.78 0.07 22.48
N ASN A 83 0.79 -0.71 22.04
CA ASN A 83 0.45 -2.00 22.65
C ASN A 83 0.70 -3.17 21.67
N PRO A 84 1.87 -3.83 21.71
CA PRO A 84 2.17 -4.94 20.81
C PRO A 84 1.21 -6.13 20.97
N GLN A 85 0.53 -6.28 22.10
CA GLN A 85 -0.43 -7.37 22.31
C GLN A 85 -1.77 -7.12 21.63
N ARG A 86 -2.01 -5.92 21.07
CA ARG A 86 -3.25 -5.61 20.32
C ARG A 86 -3.47 -6.55 19.13
N PHE A 87 -2.38 -7.05 18.53
CA PHE A 87 -2.37 -8.13 17.55
C PHE A 87 -1.56 -9.32 18.07
N PRO A 88 -2.19 -10.25 18.83
CA PRO A 88 -1.49 -11.33 19.51
C PRO A 88 -0.67 -12.22 18.58
N ALA A 89 -1.17 -12.51 17.37
CA ALA A 89 -0.45 -13.32 16.40
C ALA A 89 0.81 -12.61 15.85
N LEU A 90 0.79 -11.28 15.70
CA LEU A 90 2.00 -10.52 15.33
C LEU A 90 3.00 -10.49 16.48
N PHE A 91 2.53 -10.40 17.72
CA PHE A 91 3.38 -10.49 18.90
C PHE A 91 4.06 -11.86 19.05
N ALA A 92 3.30 -12.94 18.84
CA ALA A 92 3.80 -14.31 18.96
C ALA A 92 4.69 -14.74 17.78
N TRP A 93 4.31 -14.39 16.55
CA TRP A 93 4.91 -14.96 15.33
C TRP A 93 5.61 -13.95 14.41
N GLY A 94 5.51 -12.66 14.69
CA GLY A 94 6.17 -11.62 13.92
C GLY A 94 7.69 -11.51 14.18
N GLY A 95 8.18 -12.17 15.24
CA GLY A 95 9.59 -12.20 15.61
C GLY A 95 10.06 -10.96 16.39
N GLU A 96 11.34 -10.95 16.75
CA GLU A 96 11.94 -9.93 17.64
C GLU A 96 11.76 -8.49 17.12
N ALA A 97 11.73 -8.30 15.80
CA ALA A 97 11.55 -6.99 15.18
C ALA A 97 10.23 -6.30 15.59
N VAL A 98 9.17 -7.06 15.90
CA VAL A 98 7.87 -6.50 16.32
C VAL A 98 7.95 -5.85 17.71
N ARG A 99 8.98 -6.13 18.50
CA ARG A 99 9.23 -5.41 19.77
C ARG A 99 9.68 -3.96 19.54
N ASN A 100 10.21 -3.64 18.36
CA ASN A 100 10.59 -2.28 17.99
C ASN A 100 9.36 -1.47 17.53
N ILE A 101 9.15 -0.30 18.15
CA ILE A 101 8.03 0.60 17.83
C ILE A 101 8.00 1.03 16.37
N GLN A 102 9.15 1.34 15.76
CA GLN A 102 9.24 1.76 14.35
C GLN A 102 8.80 0.63 13.41
N CYS A 103 9.13 -0.61 13.75
CA CYS A 103 8.68 -1.78 13.00
C CYS A 103 7.16 -1.95 13.12
N ARG A 104 6.59 -1.78 14.32
CA ARG A 104 5.14 -1.84 14.52
C ARG A 104 4.43 -0.74 13.74
N THR A 105 4.91 0.49 13.82
CA THR A 105 4.38 1.63 13.06
C THR A 105 4.32 1.31 11.58
N LEU A 106 5.41 0.81 10.99
CA LEU A 106 5.41 0.46 9.57
C LEU A 106 4.46 -0.71 9.25
N ILE A 107 4.39 -1.73 10.11
CA ILE A 107 3.47 -2.87 9.94
C ILE A 107 2.02 -2.37 9.87
N VAL A 108 1.61 -1.53 10.82
CA VAL A 108 0.22 -1.07 10.87
C VAL A 108 -0.11 -0.03 9.82
N LYS A 109 0.86 0.79 9.42
CA LYS A 109 0.67 1.71 8.29
C LYS A 109 0.36 0.94 7.01
N VAL A 110 1.08 -0.14 6.73
CA VAL A 110 0.81 -1.02 5.57
C VAL A 110 -0.51 -1.77 5.73
N LEU A 111 -0.78 -2.35 6.90
CA LEU A 111 -2.03 -3.09 7.15
C LEU A 111 -3.26 -2.19 6.95
N ALA A 112 -3.21 -0.96 7.46
CA ALA A 112 -4.25 0.05 7.30
C ALA A 112 -4.48 0.49 5.85
N CYS A 113 -3.55 0.23 4.93
CA CYS A 113 -3.72 0.47 3.50
C CYS A 113 -4.28 -0.75 2.75
N ILE A 114 -4.02 -1.95 3.26
CA ILE A 114 -4.54 -3.19 2.67
C ILE A 114 -6.02 -3.36 3.03
N LEU A 115 -6.39 -3.16 4.30
CA LEU A 115 -7.74 -3.43 4.80
C LEU A 115 -8.87 -2.72 4.03
N PRO A 116 -8.75 -1.44 3.61
CA PRO A 116 -9.78 -0.78 2.81
C PRO A 116 -9.89 -1.30 1.36
N ASN A 117 -8.94 -2.10 0.91
CA ASN A 117 -8.96 -2.78 -0.39
C ASN A 117 -9.33 -4.25 -0.27
N THR A 118 -9.66 -4.73 0.93
CA THR A 118 -10.00 -6.12 1.18
C THR A 118 -11.51 -6.28 1.22
N ASP A 119 -12.04 -7.25 0.47
CA ASP A 119 -13.40 -7.73 0.65
C ASP A 119 -13.56 -8.39 2.03
N LEU A 120 -14.55 -7.93 2.80
CA LEU A 120 -14.81 -8.41 4.16
C LEU A 120 -15.26 -9.87 4.19
N ILE A 121 -15.88 -10.37 3.11
CA ILE A 121 -16.43 -11.73 3.07
C ILE A 121 -15.37 -12.72 2.60
N GLY A 122 -14.76 -12.46 1.44
CA GLY A 122 -13.81 -13.38 0.83
C GLY A 122 -12.35 -13.14 1.21
N GLY A 123 -12.03 -12.05 1.91
CA GLY A 123 -10.65 -11.69 2.28
C GLY A 123 -9.74 -11.34 1.09
N ARG A 124 -10.32 -11.15 -0.10
CA ARG A 124 -9.57 -10.88 -1.33
C ARG A 124 -9.25 -9.40 -1.46
N ILE A 125 -8.05 -9.08 -1.95
CA ILE A 125 -7.58 -7.70 -2.08
C ILE A 125 -7.79 -7.22 -3.53
N GLY A 126 -8.63 -6.22 -3.71
CA GLY A 126 -8.98 -5.72 -5.03
C GLY A 126 -10.05 -4.63 -5.01
N LEU A 127 -10.45 -4.22 -6.21
CA LEU A 127 -11.55 -3.29 -6.43
C LEU A 127 -12.81 -4.07 -6.76
N ALA A 128 -13.93 -3.72 -6.13
CA ALA A 128 -15.22 -4.28 -6.48
C ALA A 128 -15.67 -3.76 -7.85
N THR A 129 -16.05 -4.66 -8.74
CA THR A 129 -16.60 -4.40 -10.08
C THR A 129 -17.87 -5.22 -10.28
N GLU A 130 -18.68 -4.90 -11.28
CA GLU A 130 -19.90 -5.67 -11.60
C GLU A 130 -19.61 -7.15 -11.90
N ALA A 131 -18.44 -7.45 -12.48
CA ALA A 131 -17.98 -8.81 -12.79
C ALA A 131 -17.31 -9.53 -11.60
N GLY A 132 -17.28 -8.92 -10.42
CA GLY A 132 -16.61 -9.44 -9.23
C GLY A 132 -15.43 -8.58 -8.79
N LEU A 133 -14.43 -9.18 -8.14
CA LEU A 133 -13.31 -8.44 -7.55
C LEU A 133 -12.11 -8.41 -8.49
N MET A 134 -11.77 -7.22 -8.98
CA MET A 134 -10.58 -6.99 -9.80
C MET A 134 -9.34 -6.88 -8.90
N PRO A 135 -8.38 -7.82 -8.98
CA PRO A 135 -7.21 -7.79 -8.13
C PRO A 135 -6.33 -6.58 -8.44
N ILE A 136 -5.80 -5.96 -7.38
CA ILE A 136 -4.90 -4.82 -7.52
C ILE A 136 -3.44 -5.27 -7.50
N SER A 137 -2.59 -4.52 -8.18
CA SER A 137 -1.16 -4.84 -8.22
C SER A 137 -0.45 -4.51 -6.91
N TYR A 138 0.67 -5.19 -6.65
CA TYR A 138 1.51 -4.90 -5.48
C TYR A 138 2.08 -3.48 -5.47
N ASP A 139 2.25 -2.87 -6.64
CA ASP A 139 2.70 -1.48 -6.75
C ASP A 139 1.57 -0.52 -6.42
N GLN A 140 0.34 -0.85 -6.82
CA GLN A 140 -0.87 -0.09 -6.47
C GLN A 140 -1.11 -0.06 -4.96
N LEU A 141 -0.82 -1.15 -4.23
CA LEU A 141 -0.84 -1.16 -2.76
C LEU A 141 0.20 -0.20 -2.15
N GLN A 142 1.37 -0.05 -2.77
CA GLN A 142 2.37 0.93 -2.32
C GLN A 142 1.96 2.37 -2.65
N GLU A 143 1.28 2.59 -3.76
CA GLU A 143 0.66 3.88 -4.06
C GLU A 143 -0.43 4.23 -3.05
N ASP A 144 -1.27 3.26 -2.66
CA ASP A 144 -2.30 3.44 -1.63
C ASP A 144 -1.69 3.73 -0.25
N TYR A 145 -0.49 3.19 0.03
CA TYR A 145 0.30 3.61 1.18
C TYR A 145 0.64 5.10 1.13
N VAL A 146 1.17 5.55 0.00
CA VAL A 146 1.53 6.95 -0.18
C VAL A 146 0.30 7.86 -0.04
N LEU A 147 -0.81 7.50 -0.68
CA LEU A 147 -2.05 8.28 -0.62
C LEU A 147 -2.62 8.39 0.79
N ARG A 148 -2.38 7.39 1.66
CA ARG A 148 -2.87 7.38 3.03
C ARG A 148 -1.98 8.16 4.01
N TRP A 149 -0.67 8.09 3.81
CA TRP A 149 0.32 8.58 4.78
C TRP A 149 1.09 9.83 4.33
N GLY A 150 1.03 10.19 3.04
CA GLY A 150 1.80 11.31 2.51
C GLY A 150 3.31 11.08 2.51
N GLU A 151 3.76 9.84 2.63
CA GLU A 151 5.16 9.49 2.75
C GLU A 151 5.54 8.34 1.82
N TYR A 152 6.77 8.36 1.31
CA TYR A 152 7.29 7.29 0.48
C TYR A 152 7.72 6.08 1.32
N VAL A 153 7.26 4.90 0.92
CA VAL A 153 7.75 3.61 1.44
C VAL A 153 8.61 2.90 0.40
N SER A 154 9.79 2.44 0.80
CA SER A 154 10.63 1.64 -0.11
C SER A 154 9.99 0.27 -0.38
N PRO A 155 10.07 -0.26 -1.63
CA PRO A 155 9.54 -1.59 -1.94
C PRO A 155 10.11 -2.70 -1.04
N LYS A 156 11.37 -2.56 -0.62
CA LYS A 156 12.05 -3.49 0.29
C LYS A 156 11.45 -3.44 1.70
N ALA A 157 11.17 -2.26 2.23
CA ALA A 157 10.55 -2.10 3.53
C ALA A 157 9.10 -2.64 3.52
N PHE A 158 8.33 -2.30 2.48
CA PHE A 158 6.99 -2.85 2.30
C PHE A 158 7.01 -4.39 2.21
N GLY A 159 7.93 -4.96 1.43
CA GLY A 159 8.12 -6.41 1.34
C GLY A 159 8.43 -7.10 2.66
N LYS A 160 9.24 -6.47 3.52
CA LYS A 160 9.49 -7.00 4.88
C LYS A 160 8.21 -7.05 5.71
N VAL A 161 7.37 -6.03 5.65
CA VAL A 161 6.09 -6.02 6.35
C VAL A 161 5.19 -7.16 5.88
N MET A 162 5.09 -7.37 4.57
CA MET A 162 4.28 -8.46 4.02
C MET A 162 4.75 -9.83 4.50
N ILE A 163 6.05 -10.02 4.74
CA ILE A 163 6.59 -11.24 5.35
C ILE A 163 6.10 -11.39 6.79
N TYR A 164 6.12 -10.32 7.60
CA TYR A 164 5.61 -10.37 8.98
C TYR A 164 4.12 -10.66 9.03
N LEU A 165 3.33 -10.00 8.18
CA LEU A 165 1.89 -10.24 8.08
C LEU A 165 1.60 -11.69 7.66
N ARG A 166 2.36 -12.25 6.72
CA ARG A 166 2.23 -13.66 6.31
C ARG A 166 2.57 -14.62 7.43
N ARG A 167 3.69 -14.41 8.13
CA ARG A 167 4.11 -15.26 9.26
C ARG A 167 3.10 -15.28 10.39
N ALA A 168 2.47 -14.13 10.64
CA ALA A 168 1.45 -13.98 11.66
C ALA A 168 0.03 -14.36 11.19
N GLY A 169 -0.14 -14.82 9.95
CA GLY A 169 -1.43 -15.29 9.42
C GLY A 169 -2.40 -14.19 8.97
N TYR A 170 -1.97 -12.92 8.93
CA TYR A 170 -2.81 -11.78 8.49
C TYR A 170 -2.82 -11.57 6.98
N PHE A 171 -1.92 -12.22 6.24
CA PHE A 171 -1.84 -12.10 4.79
C PHE A 171 -1.49 -13.44 4.14
N HIS A 172 -2.31 -13.87 3.19
CA HIS A 172 -2.04 -15.03 2.36
C HIS A 172 -1.77 -14.59 0.92
N SER A 173 -0.83 -15.27 0.25
CA SER A 173 -0.55 -15.03 -1.15
C SER A 173 0.01 -16.28 -1.80
N GLU A 174 -0.52 -16.65 -2.95
CA GLU A 174 -0.05 -17.78 -3.74
C GLU A 174 0.58 -17.29 -5.03
N ARG A 175 1.60 -18.01 -5.50
CA ARG A 175 2.20 -17.75 -6.80
C ARG A 175 1.46 -18.55 -7.85
N ILE A 176 0.76 -17.84 -8.73
CA ILE A 176 0.12 -18.44 -9.89
C ILE A 176 1.09 -18.32 -11.07
N THR A 177 1.44 -19.45 -11.69
CA THR A 177 2.25 -19.47 -12.91
C THR A 177 1.28 -19.58 -14.08
N VAL A 178 1.22 -18.54 -14.91
CA VAL A 178 0.44 -18.53 -16.15
C VAL A 178 1.38 -18.88 -17.29
N CYS A 179 1.12 -20.00 -17.97
CA CYS A 179 1.77 -20.32 -19.24
C CYS A 179 1.24 -19.35 -20.28
N VAL A 180 2.11 -18.49 -20.81
CA VAL A 180 1.78 -17.66 -21.96
C VAL A 180 2.29 -18.45 -23.16
N ASP A 181 1.39 -19.12 -23.87
CA ASP A 181 1.75 -19.76 -25.14
C ASP A 181 1.98 -18.64 -26.17
N ASP A 182 3.13 -18.68 -26.84
CA ASP A 182 3.43 -17.76 -27.95
C ASP A 182 2.45 -18.04 -29.09
N ALA A 183 1.52 -17.11 -29.34
CA ALA A 183 0.61 -17.12 -30.48
C ALA A 183 1.28 -16.57 -31.75
#